data_AF-D6PB33-F1
#
_entry.id   AF-D6PB33-F1
#
_cell.length_a   1.000
_cell.length_b   1.000
_cell.length_c   1.000
_cell.angle_alpha   90.00
_cell.angle_beta   90.00
_cell.angle_gamma   90.00
#
_symmetry.space_group_name_H-M   'P 1'
#
loop_
_entity.id
_entity.type
_entity.pdbx_description
1 polymer ?
#
loop_
_entity_poly.entity_id
_entity_poly.type
_entity_poly.pdbx_seq_one_letter_code
_entity_poly.pdbx_strand_id
1 'polypeptide(L)'
;MDEYWHNLSIEDSLVAQQSSESGISSGEVIKRRNRYGSNKLDEPEKTSAFLRFISQYNDPLNYLLIGAALVALAIKPDHPGDAIFIFLVLTANAFFGYWQENQAEQAMDSLKQMSI
;
A
#
# COMPACT_ATOMS: atom_id res chain seq x y z
N MET A 1 -10.29 -20.57 -28.19
CA MET A 1 -9.71 -19.22 -28.08
C MET A 1 -10.62 -18.49 -27.12
N ASP A 2 -10.08 -18.03 -25.99
CA ASP A 2 -10.83 -17.19 -25.07
C ASP A 2 -11.17 -15.89 -25.80
N GLU A 3 -12.44 -15.73 -26.16
CA GLU A 3 -12.93 -14.54 -26.82
C GLU A 3 -12.91 -13.42 -25.80
N TYR A 4 -12.08 -12.39 -26.03
CA TYR A 4 -11.94 -11.31 -25.09
C TYR A 4 -13.26 -10.55 -24.94
N TRP A 5 -13.67 -10.28 -23.70
CA TRP A 5 -14.94 -9.61 -23.38
C TRP A 5 -15.15 -8.27 -24.12
N HIS A 6 -14.07 -7.58 -24.47
CA HIS A 6 -14.11 -6.29 -25.15
C HIS A 6 -14.33 -6.39 -26.67
N ASN A 7 -14.39 -7.60 -27.23
CA ASN A 7 -14.59 -7.86 -28.65
C ASN A 7 -15.95 -8.53 -28.95
N LEU A 8 -16.79 -8.70 -27.92
CA LEU A 8 -18.14 -9.26 -28.09
C LEU A 8 -19.07 -8.23 -28.75
N SER A 9 -20.01 -8.71 -29.57
CA SER A 9 -21.12 -7.88 -30.04
C SER A 9 -21.99 -7.41 -28.86
N ILE A 10 -22.85 -6.41 -29.08
CA ILE A 10 -23.75 -5.92 -28.04
C ILE A 10 -24.68 -7.04 -27.59
N GLU A 11 -25.23 -7.79 -28.54
CA GLU A 11 -26.14 -8.90 -28.31
C GLU A 11 -25.46 -10.02 -27.51
N ASP A 12 -24.24 -10.40 -27.89
CA ASP A 12 -23.48 -11.44 -27.20
C ASP A 12 -23.09 -11.01 -25.77
N SER A 13 -22.76 -9.72 -25.58
CA SER A 13 -22.46 -9.15 -24.28
C SER A 13 -23.67 -9.17 -23.34
N LEU A 14 -24.85 -8.81 -23.84
CA LEU A 14 -26.10 -8.83 -23.08
C LEU A 14 -26.49 -10.26 -22.68
N VAL A 15 -26.33 -11.24 -23.57
CA VAL A 15 -26.56 -12.66 -23.27
C VAL A 15 -25.55 -13.17 -22.25
N ALA A 16 -24.25 -12.90 -22.45
CA ALA A 16 -23.19 -13.34 -21.54
C ALA A 16 -23.36 -12.76 -20.12
N GLN A 17 -23.77 -11.50 -20.03
CA GLN A 17 -24.00 -10.81 -18.76
C GLN A 17 -25.43 -10.95 -18.24
N GLN A 18 -26.29 -11.75 -18.87
CA GLN A 18 -27.70 -11.95 -18.51
C GLN A 18 -28.41 -10.61 -18.22
N SER A 19 -28.22 -9.65 -19.10
CA SER A 19 -28.75 -8.28 -19.01
C SER A 19 -29.61 -7.98 -20.24
N SER A 20 -30.48 -6.97 -20.13
CA SER A 20 -31.16 -6.36 -21.29
C SER A 20 -30.63 -4.96 -21.54
N GLU A 21 -31.06 -4.33 -22.64
CA GLU A 21 -30.83 -2.90 -22.92
C GLU A 21 -31.40 -1.99 -21.82
N SER A 22 -32.45 -2.44 -21.13
CA SER A 22 -33.04 -1.77 -19.97
C SER A 22 -32.32 -2.07 -18.65
N GLY A 23 -31.23 -2.84 -18.67
CA GLY A 23 -30.43 -3.21 -17.50
C GLY A 23 -30.86 -4.52 -16.83
N ILE A 24 -30.61 -4.63 -15.52
CA ILE A 24 -30.94 -5.81 -14.71
C ILE A 24 -32.00 -5.50 -13.65
N SER A 25 -32.77 -6.52 -13.26
CA SER A 25 -33.77 -6.37 -12.20
C SER A 25 -33.11 -6.15 -10.82
N SER A 26 -33.83 -5.48 -9.92
CA SER A 26 -33.36 -5.26 -8.53
C SER A 26 -33.08 -6.57 -7.79
N GLY A 27 -33.81 -7.64 -8.09
CA GLY A 27 -33.54 -8.97 -7.53
C GLY A 27 -32.19 -9.54 -8.00
N GLU A 28 -31.83 -9.29 -9.25
CA GLU A 28 -30.55 -9.72 -9.81
C GLU A 28 -29.39 -8.89 -9.27
N VAL A 29 -29.60 -7.60 -9.01
CA VAL A 29 -28.63 -6.74 -8.30
C VAL A 29 -28.26 -7.34 -6.94
N ILE A 30 -29.26 -7.78 -6.15
CA ILE A 30 -29.03 -8.36 -4.83
C ILE A 30 -28.26 -9.68 -4.95
N LYS A 31 -28.65 -10.56 -5.87
CA LYS A 31 -27.93 -11.83 -6.12
C LYS A 31 -26.47 -11.59 -6.50
N ARG A 32 -26.21 -10.65 -7.40
CA ARG A 32 -24.85 -10.30 -7.83
C ARG A 32 -24.04 -9.71 -6.68
N ARG A 33 -24.61 -8.81 -5.88
CA ARG A 33 -23.93 -8.24 -4.71
C ARG A 33 -23.58 -9.31 -3.67
N ASN A 34 -24.45 -10.31 -3.47
CA ASN A 34 -24.14 -11.44 -2.59
C ASN A 34 -23.08 -12.38 -3.14
N ARG A 35 -22.99 -12.52 -4.48
CA ARG A 35 -21.99 -13.39 -5.14
C ARG A 35 -20.62 -12.75 -5.25
N TYR A 36 -20.57 -11.49 -5.68
CA TYR A 36 -19.34 -10.78 -6.03
C TYR A 36 -18.88 -9.78 -4.97
N GLY A 37 -19.73 -9.48 -3.98
CA GLY A 37 -19.48 -8.43 -3.01
C GLY A 37 -19.85 -7.05 -3.53
N SER A 38 -19.59 -6.04 -2.70
CA SER A 38 -19.69 -4.64 -3.09
C SER A 38 -18.55 -4.29 -4.04
N ASN A 39 -18.83 -3.44 -5.03
CA ASN A 39 -17.79 -2.88 -5.90
C ASN A 39 -16.99 -1.80 -5.12
N LYS A 40 -16.23 -2.24 -4.11
CA LYS A 40 -15.36 -1.39 -3.30
C LYS A 40 -14.02 -2.11 -3.14
N LEU A 41 -12.94 -1.34 -3.23
CA LEU A 41 -11.59 -1.84 -2.96
C LEU A 41 -11.44 -2.15 -1.47
N ASP A 42 -10.85 -3.30 -1.15
CA ASP A 42 -10.53 -3.68 0.23
C ASP A 42 -9.58 -2.67 0.87
N GLU A 43 -9.87 -2.30 2.12
CA GLU A 43 -9.02 -1.43 2.90
C GLU A 43 -7.97 -2.28 3.63
N PRO A 44 -6.65 -2.06 3.41
CA PRO A 44 -5.65 -2.66 4.26
C PRO A 44 -5.83 -2.15 5.69
N GLU A 45 -5.59 -3.01 6.68
CA GLU A 45 -5.65 -2.60 8.07
C GLU A 45 -4.67 -1.45 8.32
N LYS A 46 -5.18 -0.37 8.92
CA LYS A 46 -4.35 0.80 9.25
C LYS A 46 -3.40 0.43 10.38
N THR A 47 -2.14 0.17 10.06
CA THR A 47 -1.09 0.04 11.05
C THR A 47 -0.90 1.38 11.77
N SER A 48 -0.78 1.36 13.10
CA SER A 48 -0.56 2.58 13.89
C SER A 48 0.68 3.32 13.42
N ALA A 49 0.61 4.66 13.33
CA ALA A 49 1.70 5.52 12.88
C ALA A 49 3.02 5.27 13.66
N PHE A 50 2.92 5.00 14.96
CA PHE A 50 4.08 4.68 15.79
C PHE A 50 4.71 3.32 15.40
N LEU A 51 3.89 2.31 15.13
CA LEU A 51 4.37 1.00 14.69
C LEU A 51 5.03 1.09 13.32
N ARG A 52 4.50 1.90 12.40
CA ARG A 52 5.11 2.15 11.08
C ARG A 52 6.47 2.82 11.21
N PHE A 53 6.57 3.85 12.05
CA PHE A 53 7.84 4.51 12.32
C PHE A 53 8.90 3.55 12.87
N ILE A 54 8.53 2.70 13.85
CA ILE A 54 9.45 1.67 14.37
C ILE A 54 9.79 0.63 13.31
N SER A 55 8.85 0.26 12.43
CA SER A 55 9.14 -0.69 11.35
C SER A 55 10.14 -0.16 10.31
N GLN A 56 10.30 1.16 10.17
CA GLN A 56 11.36 1.72 9.32
C GLN A 56 12.78 1.43 9.85
N TYR A 57 12.91 1.05 11.14
CA TYR A 57 14.17 0.55 11.69
C TYR A 57 14.42 -0.93 11.36
N ASN A 58 13.41 -1.69 10.91
CA ASN A 58 13.53 -3.10 10.52
C ASN A 58 14.04 -3.27 9.07
N ASP A 59 14.98 -2.43 8.64
CA ASP A 59 15.64 -2.55 7.35
C ASP A 59 17.03 -3.20 7.54
N PRO A 60 17.41 -4.20 6.73
CA PRO A 60 18.74 -4.82 6.78
C PRO A 60 19.90 -3.81 6.73
N LEU A 61 19.75 -2.71 6.00
CA LEU A 61 20.72 -1.63 5.91
C LEU A 61 20.81 -0.84 7.23
N ASN A 62 19.69 -0.60 7.91
CA ASN A 62 19.70 0.03 9.23
C ASN A 62 20.43 -0.83 10.26
N TYR A 63 20.23 -2.15 10.24
CA TYR A 63 20.98 -3.07 11.09
C TYR A 63 22.48 -3.03 10.81
N LEU A 64 22.88 -2.96 9.53
CA LEU A 64 24.29 -2.82 9.14
C LEU A 64 24.91 -1.54 9.69
N LEU A 65 24.21 -0.41 9.58
CA LEU A 65 24.67 0.89 10.05
C LEU A 65 24.76 0.98 11.58
N ILE A 66 23.79 0.40 12.29
CA ILE A 66 23.86 0.27 13.76
C ILE A 66 25.08 -0.57 14.16
N GLY A 67 25.32 -1.69 13.46
CA GLY A 67 26.53 -2.50 13.66
C GLY A 67 27.83 -1.71 13.42
N ALA A 68 27.89 -0.92 12.34
CA ALA A 68 29.02 -0.06 12.04
C ALA A 68 29.25 1.01 13.12
N ALA A 69 28.18 1.62 13.64
CA ALA A 69 28.27 2.59 14.74
C ALA A 69 28.81 1.97 16.03
N LEU A 70 28.39 0.73 16.37
CA LEU A 70 28.91 -0.01 17.53
C LEU A 70 30.40 -0.33 17.37
N VAL A 71 30.82 -0.76 16.18
CA VAL A 71 32.23 -1.03 15.88
C VAL A 71 33.06 0.26 15.96
N ALA A 72 32.57 1.37 15.42
CA ALA A 72 33.25 2.66 15.49
C ALA A 72 33.44 3.11 16.96
N LEU A 73 32.41 2.96 17.79
CA LEU A 73 32.46 3.31 19.21
C LEU A 73 33.42 2.40 20.01
N ALA A 74 33.52 1.13 19.64
CA ALA A 74 34.46 0.19 20.25
C ALA A 74 35.93 0.49 19.90
N ILE A 75 36.20 0.98 18.68
CA ILE A 75 37.56 1.31 18.22
C ILE A 75 38.02 2.68 18.73
N LYS A 76 37.12 3.67 18.80
CA LYS A 76 37.41 5.04 19.28
C LYS A 76 36.32 5.53 20.24
N PRO A 77 36.37 5.13 21.52
CA PRO A 77 35.37 5.53 22.53
C PRO A 77 35.33 7.05 22.77
N ASP A 78 36.50 7.68 22.64
CA ASP A 78 36.77 9.10 22.91
C ASP A 78 36.33 10.04 21.76
N HIS A 79 35.90 9.47 20.63
CA HIS A 79 35.39 10.22 19.47
C HIS A 79 34.00 9.72 19.04
N PRO A 80 32.94 10.01 19.81
CA PRO A 80 31.58 9.57 19.48
C PRO A 80 30.96 10.29 18.28
N GLY A 81 31.66 11.24 17.65
CA GLY A 81 31.15 12.05 16.54
C GLY A 81 30.64 11.22 15.36
N ASP A 82 31.35 10.15 15.00
CA ASP A 82 30.96 9.26 13.89
C ASP A 82 29.67 8.50 14.22
N ALA A 83 29.56 7.96 15.44
CA ALA A 83 28.35 7.28 15.90
C ALA A 83 27.14 8.22 15.97
N ILE A 84 27.34 9.46 16.42
CA ILE A 84 26.30 10.50 16.44
C ILE A 84 25.85 10.83 15.01
N PHE A 85 26.79 11.00 14.07
CA PHE A 85 26.47 11.28 12.68
C PHE A 85 25.67 10.15 12.03
N ILE A 86 26.09 8.88 12.23
CA ILE A 86 25.37 7.71 11.74
C ILE A 86 23.95 7.67 12.32
N PHE A 87 23.80 7.89 13.63
CA PHE A 87 22.49 7.91 14.28
C PHE A 87 21.57 9.02 13.73
N LEU A 88 22.13 10.19 13.43
CA LEU A 88 21.41 11.30 12.84
C LEU A 88 20.92 10.96 11.41
N VAL A 89 21.78 10.37 10.59
CA VAL A 89 21.42 9.91 9.24
C VAL A 89 20.32 8.84 9.28
N LEU A 90 20.43 7.88 10.20
CA LEU A 90 19.40 6.84 10.42
C LEU A 90 18.06 7.45 10.80
N THR A 91 18.06 8.40 11.73
CA THR A 91 16.85 9.09 12.18
C THR A 91 16.22 9.91 11.06
N ALA A 92 17.04 10.59 10.26
CA ALA A 92 16.57 11.32 9.08
C ALA A 92 15.93 10.36 8.06
N ASN A 93 16.55 9.19 7.80
CA ASN A 93 16.01 8.20 6.89
C ASN A 93 14.63 7.69 7.37
N ALA A 94 14.51 7.30 8.64
CA ALA A 94 13.23 6.86 9.21
C ALA A 94 12.14 7.95 9.09
N PHE A 95 12.52 9.22 9.31
CA PHE A 95 11.61 10.35 9.14
C PHE A 95 11.16 10.55 7.69
N PHE A 96 12.09 10.52 6.73
CA PHE A 96 11.76 10.61 5.31
C PHE A 96 10.90 9.43 4.84
N GLY A 97 11.20 8.21 5.29
CA GLY A 97 10.42 7.02 5.02
C GLY A 97 8.98 7.16 5.53
N TYR A 98 8.81 7.57 6.79
CA TYR A 98 7.48 7.85 7.35
C TYR A 98 6.71 8.89 6.54
N TRP A 99 7.35 10.00 6.15
CA TRP A 99 6.67 11.04 5.37
C TRP A 99 6.29 10.56 3.96
N GLN A 100 7.15 9.81 3.28
CA GLN A 100 6.85 9.22 1.97
C GLN A 100 5.67 8.25 2.04
N GLU A 101 5.64 7.39 3.07
CA GLU A 101 4.55 6.44 3.26
C GLU A 101 3.21 7.15 3.50
N ASN A 102 3.23 8.23 4.27
CA ASN A 102 2.05 9.04 4.55
C ASN A 102 1.54 9.78 3.29
N GLN A 103 2.44 10.17 2.38
CA GLN A 103 2.05 10.72 1.08
C GLN A 103 1.45 9.65 0.15
N ALA A 104 2.03 8.45 0.13
CA ALA A 104 1.50 7.35 -0.68
C ALA A 104 0.09 6.94 -0.26
N GLU A 105 -0.17 6.89 1.05
CA GLU A 105 -1.50 6.60 1.60
C GLU A 105 -2.53 7.67 1.21
N GLN A 106 -2.17 8.96 1.30
CA GLN A 106 -3.02 10.07 0.86
C GLN A 106 -3.35 10.01 -0.64
N ALA A 107 -2.38 9.62 -1.48
CA ALA A 107 -2.61 9.44 -2.91
C ALA A 107 -3.60 8.29 -3.19
N MET A 108 -3.47 7.18 -2.46
CA MET A 108 -4.40 6.05 -2.56
C MET A 108 -5.82 6.43 -2.09
N ASP A 109 -5.93 7.17 -0.98
CA ASP A 109 -7.21 7.66 -0.48
C ASP A 109 -7.88 8.60 -1.50
N SER A 110 -7.10 9.44 -2.18
CA SER A 110 -7.60 10.33 -3.24
C SER A 110 -8.12 9.54 -4.46
N LEU A 111 -7.42 8.48 -4.88
CA LEU A 111 -7.89 7.59 -5.95
C LEU A 111 -9.18 6.86 -5.57
N LYS A 112 -9.31 6.44 -4.31
CA LYS A 112 -10.55 5.81 -3.81
C LYS A 112 -11.74 6.77 -3.88
N GLN A 113 -11.55 8.05 -3.53
CA GLN A 113 -12.63 9.05 -3.63
C GLN A 113 -13.13 9.28 -5.06
N MET A 114 -12.32 8.98 -6.08
CA MET A 114 -12.73 9.08 -7.50
C MET A 114 -13.45 7.84 -8.02
N SER A 115 -13.30 6.68 -7.37
CA SER A 115 -13.87 5.40 -7.82
C SER A 115 -15.14 4.99 -7.07
N ILE A 116 -15.54 5.74 -6.03
CA ILE A 116 -16.80 5.57 -5.29
C ILE A 116 -17.86 6.47 -5.91
#